data_AF-A0A963H651-F1
#
_entry.id   AF-A0A963H651-F1
#
_cell.length_a   1.000
_cell.length_b   1.000
_cell.length_c   1.000
_cell.angle_alpha   90.00
_cell.angle_beta   90.00
_cell.angle_gamma   90.00
#
_symmetry.space_group_name_H-M   'P 1'
#
loop_
_entity.id
_entity.type
_entity.pdbx_description
1 polymer ?
#
loop_
_entity_poly.entity_id
_entity_poly.type
_entity_poly.pdbx_seq_one_letter_code
_entity_poly.pdbx_strand_id
1 'polypeptide(L)'
;AEAGIKDVGVIGVDSGYEIYVAGNGGIKTEVAQFFCKVQTDEEVKEISGAFLQLYREEGYYLERTVHYIERVGLDYVKKQILDDEAKRKALYERLLFALQDYADPWQEHAEKPELRRAFEDFVA
;
A
#
# COMPACT_ATOMS: atom_id res chain seq x y z
N ALA A 1 12.93 -1.55 -6.39
CA ALA A 1 12.76 -2.76 -7.23
C ALA A 1 11.37 -3.35 -7.00
N GLU A 2 10.80 -4.02 -8.00
CA GLU A 2 9.49 -4.73 -8.01
C GLU A 2 8.18 -3.95 -7.84
N ALA A 3 8.17 -2.61 -7.77
CA ALA A 3 6.94 -1.83 -7.59
C ALA A 3 5.83 -2.14 -8.62
N GLY A 4 6.21 -2.50 -9.86
CA GLY A 4 5.28 -2.82 -10.95
C GLY A 4 4.49 -4.13 -10.78
N ILE A 5 4.70 -4.92 -9.73
CA ILE A 5 3.94 -6.17 -9.47
C ILE A 5 3.38 -6.24 -8.04
N LYS A 6 3.44 -5.15 -7.29
CA LYS A 6 2.90 -5.07 -5.92
C LYS A 6 1.44 -4.62 -5.94
N ASP A 7 0.68 -5.03 -4.93
CA ASP A 7 -0.68 -4.52 -4.71
C ASP A 7 -0.70 -2.99 -4.57
N VAL A 8 0.33 -2.43 -3.91
CA VAL A 8 0.69 -1.01 -3.92
C VAL A 8 2.18 -0.87 -4.19
N GLY A 9 2.54 -0.22 -5.30
CA GLY A 9 3.91 0.08 -5.70
C GLY A 9 4.19 1.57 -5.62
N VAL A 10 5.31 1.95 -5.01
CA VAL A 10 5.75 3.35 -4.92
C VAL A 10 7.10 3.49 -5.62
N ILE A 11 7.22 4.45 -6.53
CA ILE A 11 8.45 4.75 -7.26
C ILE A 11 8.82 6.21 -6.99
N GLY A 12 9.99 6.43 -6.39
CA GLY A 12 10.57 7.76 -6.26
C GLY A 12 11.06 8.27 -7.62
N VAL A 13 10.72 9.52 -7.93
CA VAL A 13 11.13 10.26 -9.13
C VAL A 13 11.61 11.66 -8.72
N ASP A 14 12.31 12.38 -9.59
CA ASP A 14 12.85 13.72 -9.27
C ASP A 14 11.79 14.75 -8.84
N SER A 15 10.52 14.46 -9.08
CA SER A 15 9.36 15.31 -8.83
C SER A 15 8.41 14.74 -7.77
N GLY A 16 8.92 13.84 -6.91
CA GLY A 16 8.18 13.23 -5.81
C GLY A 16 8.04 11.73 -5.99
N TYR A 17 6.81 11.22 -5.92
CA TYR A 17 6.51 9.79 -5.96
C TYR A 17 5.37 9.47 -6.92
N GLU A 18 5.53 8.38 -7.65
CA GLU A 18 4.44 7.76 -8.40
C GLU A 18 3.90 6.55 -7.63
N ILE A 19 2.57 6.47 -7.54
CA ILE A 19 1.87 5.36 -6.89
C ILE A 19 1.20 4.53 -7.98
N TYR A 20 1.41 3.22 -7.91
CA TYR A 20 0.81 2.20 -8.76
C TYR A 20 0.04 1.21 -7.88
N VAL A 21 -1.06 0.66 -8.40
CA VAL A 21 -1.91 -0.29 -7.66
C VAL A 21 -2.25 -1.52 -8.48
N ALA A 22 -2.68 -2.59 -7.81
CA ALA A 22 -3.19 -3.80 -8.46
C ALA A 22 -2.17 -4.55 -9.33
N GLY A 23 -0.89 -4.53 -8.96
CA GLY A 23 0.08 -5.47 -9.50
C GLY A 23 -0.11 -6.88 -8.94
N ASN A 24 0.36 -7.89 -9.66
CA ASN A 24 0.33 -9.27 -9.18
C ASN A 24 1.60 -10.03 -9.57
N GLY A 25 2.38 -10.46 -8.57
CA GLY A 25 3.51 -11.37 -8.76
C GLY A 25 3.13 -12.86 -8.70
N GLY A 26 1.85 -13.22 -8.81
CA GLY A 26 1.36 -14.60 -8.73
C GLY A 26 1.46 -15.39 -10.04
N ILE A 27 0.73 -16.51 -10.11
CA ILE A 27 0.70 -17.44 -11.27
C ILE A 27 0.42 -16.68 -12.58
N LYS A 28 -0.58 -15.80 -12.56
CA LYS A 28 -0.83 -14.83 -13.63
C LYS A 28 -0.19 -13.52 -13.22
N THR A 29 0.95 -13.19 -13.81
CA THR A 29 1.63 -11.93 -13.52
C THR A 29 0.87 -10.77 -14.16
N GLU A 30 0.60 -9.72 -13.38
CA GLU A 30 -0.09 -8.52 -13.84
C GLU A 30 0.71 -7.29 -13.47
N VAL A 31 0.77 -6.33 -14.39
CA VAL A 31 1.47 -5.06 -14.20
C VAL A 31 0.57 -4.11 -13.41
N ALA A 32 1.12 -3.54 -12.34
CA ALA A 32 0.46 -2.52 -11.53
C ALA A 32 0.09 -1.31 -12.39
N GLN A 33 -1.10 -0.76 -12.16
CA GLN A 33 -1.67 0.35 -12.94
C GLN A 33 -1.32 1.69 -12.27
N PHE A 34 -0.96 2.70 -13.08
CA PHE A 34 -0.67 4.03 -12.57
C PHE A 34 -1.88 4.65 -11.87
N PHE A 35 -1.70 5.00 -10.60
CA PHE A 35 -2.76 5.57 -9.77
C PHE A 35 -2.68 7.09 -9.76
N CYS A 36 -1.60 7.65 -9.21
CA CYS A 36 -1.38 9.09 -9.14
C CYS A 36 0.09 9.43 -8.86
N LYS A 37 0.39 10.73 -8.84
CA LYS A 37 1.67 11.28 -8.43
C LYS A 37 1.48 12.22 -7.23
N VAL A 38 2.40 12.15 -6.28
CA VAL A 38 2.39 12.96 -5.04
C VAL A 38 3.79 13.49 -4.75
N GLN A 39 3.91 14.43 -3.82
CA GLN A 39 5.18 15.09 -3.50
C GLN A 39 5.75 14.65 -2.15
N THR A 40 4.92 14.28 -1.18
CA THR A 40 5.38 14.00 0.19
C THR A 40 5.14 12.56 0.63
N ASP A 41 5.91 12.14 1.64
CA ASP A 41 5.78 10.82 2.26
C ASP A 41 4.41 10.67 2.95
N GLU A 42 3.87 11.77 3.50
CA GLU A 42 2.53 11.80 4.10
C GLU A 42 1.45 11.53 3.06
N GLU A 43 1.55 12.12 1.87
CA GLU A 43 0.61 11.88 0.77
C GLU A 43 0.72 10.43 0.27
N VAL A 44 1.93 9.87 0.20
CA VAL A 44 2.13 8.45 -0.13
C VAL A 44 1.38 7.56 0.87
N LYS A 45 1.53 7.83 2.18
CA LYS A 45 0.86 7.06 3.24
C LYS A 45 -0.65 7.22 3.19
N GLU A 46 -1.16 8.44 3.05
CA GLU A 46 -2.60 8.73 3.01
C GLU A 46 -3.27 8.02 1.82
N ILE A 47 -2.73 8.18 0.61
CA ILE A 47 -3.32 7.59 -0.61
C ILE A 47 -3.23 6.07 -0.57
N SER A 48 -2.07 5.51 -0.20
CA SER A 48 -1.89 4.05 -0.11
C SER A 48 -2.80 3.45 0.96
N GLY A 49 -2.91 4.10 2.11
CA GLY A 49 -3.78 3.66 3.19
C GLY A 49 -5.26 3.74 2.83
N ALA A 50 -5.69 4.81 2.16
CA ALA A 50 -7.05 4.94 1.66
C ALA A 50 -7.41 3.84 0.64
N PHE A 51 -6.49 3.50 -0.27
CA PHE A 51 -6.67 2.39 -1.20
C PHE A 51 -6.81 1.04 -0.47
N LEU A 52 -5.92 0.76 0.47
CA LEU A 52 -5.98 -0.47 1.27
C LEU A 52 -7.27 -0.56 2.08
N GLN A 53 -7.74 0.53 2.66
CA GLN A 53 -8.99 0.54 3.42
C GLN A 53 -10.21 0.34 2.51
N LEU A 54 -10.25 1.00 1.35
CA LEU A 54 -11.34 0.80 0.39
C LEU A 54 -11.39 -0.66 -0.06
N TYR A 55 -10.23 -1.24 -0.38
CA TYR A 55 -10.12 -2.66 -0.70
C TYR A 55 -10.55 -3.58 0.47
N ARG A 56 -10.19 -3.25 1.72
CA ARG A 56 -10.65 -4.00 2.91
C ARG A 56 -12.17 -3.99 3.08
N GLU A 57 -12.83 -2.91 2.68
CA GLU A 57 -14.27 -2.73 2.80
C GLU A 57 -15.06 -3.39 1.65
N GLU A 58 -14.48 -3.45 0.45
CA GLU A 58 -15.19 -3.85 -0.78
C GLU A 58 -14.70 -5.16 -1.41
N GLY A 59 -13.52 -5.63 -1.00
CA GLY A 59 -12.92 -6.87 -1.48
C GLY A 59 -13.66 -8.10 -0.98
N TYR A 60 -13.80 -9.11 -1.85
CA TYR A 60 -14.33 -10.41 -1.44
C TYR A 60 -13.27 -11.26 -0.75
N TYR A 61 -13.71 -12.23 0.05
CA TYR A 61 -12.81 -13.20 0.67
C TYR A 61 -12.00 -13.94 -0.41
N LEU A 62 -10.68 -13.98 -0.25
CA LEU A 62 -9.70 -14.53 -1.21
C LEU A 62 -9.65 -13.81 -2.58
N GLU A 63 -10.24 -12.62 -2.68
CA GLU A 63 -9.97 -11.72 -3.81
C GLU A 63 -8.55 -11.14 -3.66
N ARG A 64 -7.89 -10.86 -4.77
CA ARG A 64 -6.61 -10.12 -4.81
C ARG A 64 -6.92 -8.71 -5.27
N THR A 65 -6.08 -7.72 -4.93
CA THR A 65 -6.33 -6.32 -5.34
C THR A 65 -6.45 -6.17 -6.86
N VAL A 66 -5.72 -7.00 -7.64
CA VAL A 66 -5.85 -7.05 -9.10
C VAL A 66 -7.24 -7.48 -9.57
N HIS A 67 -7.81 -8.55 -8.99
CA HIS A 67 -9.16 -9.02 -9.35
C HIS A 67 -10.24 -8.05 -8.87
N TYR A 68 -10.03 -7.42 -7.71
CA TYR A 68 -10.88 -6.34 -7.21
C TYR A 68 -10.93 -5.18 -8.21
N ILE A 69 -9.77 -4.68 -8.67
CA ILE A 69 -9.71 -3.61 -9.67
C ILE A 69 -10.28 -4.04 -11.01
N GLU A 70 -10.08 -5.28 -11.46
CA GLU A 70 -10.74 -5.82 -12.66
C GLU A 70 -12.27 -5.78 -12.54
N ARG A 71 -12.81 -6.02 -11.33
CA ARG A 71 -14.25 -6.05 -11.06
C ARG A 71 -14.87 -4.65 -10.96
N VAL A 72 -14.27 -3.74 -10.18
CA VAL A 72 -14.86 -2.42 -9.91
C VAL A 72 -14.40 -1.33 -10.90
N GLY A 73 -13.26 -1.54 -11.55
CA GLY A 73 -12.61 -0.59 -12.45
C GLY A 73 -11.70 0.39 -11.71
N LEU A 74 -10.55 0.72 -12.32
CA LEU A 74 -9.61 1.69 -11.76
C LEU A 74 -10.23 3.09 -11.60
N ASP A 75 -11.05 3.51 -12.58
CA ASP A 75 -11.71 4.82 -12.56
C ASP A 75 -12.66 4.97 -11.37
N TYR A 76 -13.35 3.90 -10.99
CA TYR A 76 -14.17 3.89 -9.79
C TYR A 76 -13.31 4.20 -8.55
N VAL A 77 -12.18 3.49 -8.39
CA VAL A 77 -11.28 3.68 -7.24
C VAL A 77 -10.65 5.07 -7.24
N LYS A 78 -10.25 5.59 -8.41
CA LYS A 78 -9.77 6.97 -8.55
C LYS A 78 -10.83 7.99 -8.10
N LYS A 79 -12.09 7.79 -8.49
CA LYS A 79 -13.19 8.66 -8.06
C LYS A 79 -13.38 8.66 -6.54
N GLN A 80 -13.24 7.51 -5.88
CA GLN A 80 -13.44 7.42 -4.43
C GLN A 80 -12.29 8.03 -3.61
N ILE A 81 -11.08 8.13 -4.18
CA ILE A 81 -9.86 8.45 -3.42
C ILE A 81 -9.19 9.73 -3.93
N LEU A 82 -9.05 9.89 -5.24
CA LEU A 82 -8.37 11.05 -5.83
C LEU A 82 -9.34 12.22 -6.01
N ASP A 83 -10.56 11.95 -6.45
CA ASP A 83 -11.56 12.99 -6.74
C ASP A 83 -12.40 13.37 -5.51
N ASP A 84 -12.37 12.57 -4.43
CA ASP A 84 -13.08 12.80 -3.17
C ASP A 84 -12.10 12.80 -1.98
N GLU A 85 -11.54 13.97 -1.71
CA GLU A 85 -10.57 14.16 -0.61
C GLU A 85 -11.17 13.87 0.77
N ALA A 86 -12.43 14.24 1.00
CA ALA A 86 -13.08 14.01 2.29
C ALA A 86 -13.24 12.50 2.54
N LYS A 87 -13.65 11.75 1.52
CA LYS A 87 -13.74 10.30 1.59
C LYS A 87 -12.36 9.65 1.74
N ARG A 88 -11.34 10.12 1.02
CA ARG A 88 -9.95 9.63 1.16
C ARG A 88 -9.46 9.75 2.61
N LYS A 89 -9.60 10.93 3.21
CA LYS A 89 -9.19 11.16 4.61
C LYS A 89 -9.94 10.26 5.57
N ALA A 90 -11.27 10.13 5.40
CA ALA A 90 -12.08 9.24 6.23
C ALA A 90 -11.68 7.76 6.10
N LEU A 91 -11.32 7.31 4.89
CA LEU A 91 -10.78 5.95 4.67
C LEU A 91 -9.45 5.77 5.40
N TYR A 92 -8.53 6.71 5.25
CA TYR A 92 -7.23 6.63 5.88
C TYR A 92 -7.33 6.66 7.42
N GLU A 93 -8.16 7.52 7.99
CA GLU A 93 -8.44 7.56 9.43
C GLU A 93 -8.97 6.23 9.96
N ARG A 94 -9.88 5.57 9.24
CA ARG A 94 -10.38 4.23 9.63
C ARG A 94 -9.28 3.17 9.59
N LEU A 95 -8.36 3.24 8.63
CA LEU A 95 -7.20 2.35 8.60
C LEU A 95 -6.31 2.58 9.83
N LEU A 96 -5.98 3.84 10.15
CA LEU A 96 -5.16 4.18 11.31
C LEU A 96 -5.83 3.73 12.61
N PHE A 97 -7.14 3.92 12.74
CA PHE A 97 -7.91 3.40 13.88
C PHE A 97 -7.81 1.88 13.99
N ALA A 98 -7.93 1.15 12.87
CA ALA A 98 -7.79 -0.31 12.87
C ALA A 98 -6.37 -0.80 13.23
N LEU A 99 -5.36 0.08 13.10
CA LEU A 99 -3.96 -0.20 13.42
C LEU A 99 -3.55 0.34 14.80
N GLN A 100 -4.41 1.04 15.54
CA GLN A 100 -4.03 1.78 16.75
C GLN A 100 -3.38 0.90 17.84
N ASP A 101 -3.77 -0.37 17.92
CA ASP A 101 -3.26 -1.34 18.88
C ASP A 101 -2.26 -2.34 18.26
N TYR A 102 -1.88 -2.13 16.99
CA TYR A 102 -0.90 -2.96 16.31
C TYR A 102 0.52 -2.58 16.73
N ALA A 103 1.22 -3.50 17.39
CA ALA A 103 2.65 -3.38 17.64
C ALA A 103 3.42 -3.88 16.41
N ASP A 104 4.25 -3.01 15.82
CA ASP A 104 5.13 -3.41 14.71
C ASP A 104 6.25 -4.33 15.24
N PRO A 105 6.24 -5.63 14.86
CA PRO A 105 7.26 -6.55 15.33
C PRO A 105 8.65 -6.15 14.80
N TRP A 106 8.75 -5.53 13.62
CA TRP A 106 10.04 -5.16 13.07
C TRP A 106 10.67 -3.99 13.81
N GLN A 107 9.85 -3.06 14.29
CA GLN A 107 10.32 -1.97 15.14
C GLN A 107 10.91 -2.50 16.45
N GLU A 108 10.21 -3.44 17.11
CA GLU A 108 10.71 -4.08 18.33
C GLU A 108 12.07 -4.77 18.10
N HIS A 109 12.22 -5.49 16.99
CA HIS A 109 13.47 -6.16 16.62
C HIS A 109 14.59 -5.18 16.25
N ALA A 110 14.27 -4.02 15.68
CA ALA A 110 15.26 -3.00 15.32
C ALA A 110 15.81 -2.27 16.55
N GLU A 111 14.97 -2.04 17.56
CA GLU A 111 15.31 -1.30 18.78
C GLU A 111 16.04 -2.17 19.82
N LYS A 112 15.87 -3.50 19.78
CA LYS A 112 16.49 -4.45 20.72
C LYS A 112 17.76 -5.09 20.13
N PRO A 113 18.97 -4.70 20.58
CA PRO A 113 20.23 -5.19 20.02
C PRO A 113 20.36 -6.73 20.02
N GLU A 114 19.84 -7.37 21.07
CA GLU A 114 19.83 -8.84 21.21
C GLU A 114 18.98 -9.55 20.15
N LEU A 115 17.88 -8.95 19.70
CA LEU A 115 17.03 -9.49 18.64
C LEU A 115 17.60 -9.17 17.26
N ARG A 116 18.20 -7.99 17.11
CA ARG A 116 18.86 -7.55 15.86
C ARG A 116 19.99 -8.49 15.45
N ARG A 117 20.71 -9.06 16.42
CA ARG A 117 21.81 -10.01 16.20
C ARG A 117 21.42 -11.23 15.38
N ALA A 118 20.14 -11.62 15.37
CA ALA A 118 19.64 -12.71 14.52
C ALA A 118 19.66 -12.39 13.01
N PHE A 119 19.83 -11.12 12.64
CA PHE A 119 19.87 -10.61 11.27
C PHE A 119 21.24 -10.05 10.87
N GLU A 120 22.24 -10.14 11.74
CA GLU A 120 23.62 -9.80 11.41
C GLU A 120 24.23 -10.92 10.58
N ASP A 121 25.03 -10.56 9.58
CA ASP A 121 25.79 -11.52 8.80
C ASP A 121 26.68 -12.35 9.72
N PHE A 122 26.71 -13.66 9.50
CA PHE A 122 27.61 -14.53 10.24
C PHE A 122 29.04 -14.25 9.77
N VAL A 123 29.76 -13.39 10.50
CA VAL A 123 31.18 -13.14 10.26
C VAL A 123 31.96 -14.29 10.88
N ALA A 124 32.55 -15.14 10.03
CA ALA A 124 33.44 -16.23 10.42
C ALA A 124 34.79 -15.71 10.93
#